data_AF-A0A956VTT5-F1
#
_entry.id   AF-A0A956VTT5-F1
#
_cell.length_a   1.000
_cell.length_b   1.000
_cell.length_c   1.000
_cell.angle_alpha   90.00
_cell.angle_beta   90.00
_cell.angle_gamma   90.00
#
_symmetry.space_group_name_H-M   'P 1'
#
loop_
_entity.id
_entity.type
_entity.pdbx_description
1 polymer ?
#
loop_
_entity_poly.entity_id
_entity_poly.type
_entity_poly.pdbx_seq_one_letter_code
_entity_poly.pdbx_strand_id
1 'polypeptide(L)' 'ASDSEAGLLRIVAENPASSRARSDREGLGLTGMGERVRAVGGSMEVGVVGSTWRVSAALPVRTAGPA' A
#
# COMPACT_ATOMS: atom_id res chain seq x y z
N ALA A 1 28.17 -4.00 15.76
CA ALA A 1 26.80 -3.48 15.57
C ALA A 1 26.47 -3.68 14.10
N SER A 2 25.53 -4.56 13.76
CA SER A 2 25.13 -4.73 12.36
C SER A 2 24.32 -3.51 11.96
N ASP A 3 24.85 -2.75 11.00
CA ASP A 3 24.16 -1.60 10.42
C ASP A 3 22.94 -2.11 9.65
N SER A 4 21.75 -1.61 9.99
CA SER A 4 20.52 -1.95 9.27
C SER A 4 20.24 -0.84 8.27
N GLU A 5 20.28 -1.15 6.98
CA GLU A 5 19.91 -0.19 5.95
C GLU A 5 18.38 0.02 5.95
N ALA A 6 17.96 1.28 6.00
CA ALA A 6 16.56 1.66 5.91
C ALA A 6 16.17 1.79 4.44
N GLY A 7 15.23 0.95 3.99
CA GLY A 7 14.68 0.98 2.64
C GLY A 7 13.19 1.34 2.63
N LEU A 8 12.66 1.56 1.43
CA LEU A 8 11.23 1.76 1.20
C LEU A 8 10.70 0.66 0.28
N LEU A 9 9.80 -0.18 0.79
CA LEU A 9 9.09 -1.19 0.00
C LEU A 9 7.83 -0.58 -0.60
N ARG A 10 7.72 -0.57 -1.93
CA ARG A 10 6.50 -0.18 -2.64
C ARG A 10 5.74 -1.43 -3.10
N ILE A 11 4.49 -1.54 -2.67
CA ILE A 11 3.56 -2.60 -3.06
C ILE A 11 2.47 -1.98 -3.93
N VAL A 12 2.24 -2.54 -5.12
CA VAL A 12 1.22 -2.06 -6.07
C VAL A 12 0.36 -3.23 -6.51
N ALA A 13 -0.96 -3.07 -6.41
CA ALA A 13 -1.96 -3.99 -6.94
C ALA A 13 -2.88 -3.24 -7.90
N GLU A 14 -3.06 -3.79 -9.11
CA GLU A 14 -3.78 -3.15 -10.21
C GLU A 14 -4.81 -4.08 -10.81
N ASN A 15 -5.97 -3.51 -11.17
CA ASN A 15 -7.00 -4.17 -11.95
C ASN A 15 -7.59 -3.17 -12.94
N PRO A 16 -8.06 -3.59 -14.12
CA PRO A 16 -8.87 -2.73 -14.97
C PRO A 16 -10.02 -2.10 -14.16
N ALA A 17 -10.24 -0.81 -14.31
CA ALA A 17 -11.36 -0.13 -13.68
C ALA A 17 -12.66 -0.61 -14.38
N SER A 18 -13.57 -1.21 -13.61
CA SER A 18 -14.90 -1.54 -14.12
C SER A 18 -15.80 -0.31 -14.11
N SER A 19 -16.76 -0.24 -15.04
CA SER A 19 -17.73 0.85 -15.16
C SER A 19 -18.77 0.88 -14.03
N ARG A 20 -18.81 -0.14 -13.16
CA ARG A 20 -19.72 -0.15 -12.02
C ARG A 20 -19.23 0.88 -11.01
N ALA A 21 -20.11 1.83 -10.69
CA ALA A 21 -19.91 2.80 -9.62
C ALA A 21 -19.46 2.06 -8.35
N ARG A 22 -18.17 2.20 -8.00
CA ARG A 22 -17.71 1.85 -6.66
C ARG A 22 -18.45 2.78 -5.70
N SER A 23 -18.99 2.24 -4.61
CA SER A 23 -19.50 3.10 -3.55
C SER A 23 -18.37 4.02 -3.10
N ASP A 24 -18.65 5.30 -2.87
CA ASP A 24 -17.68 6.28 -2.38
C ASP A 24 -17.08 5.90 -1.01
N ARG A 25 -17.64 4.90 -0.34
CA ARG A 25 -17.06 4.31 0.87
C ARG A 25 -16.07 3.20 0.51
N GLU A 26 -14.87 3.33 1.07
CA GLU A 26 -13.92 2.24 1.18
C GLU A 26 -14.51 1.09 2.01
N GLY A 27 -14.43 -0.14 1.52
CA GLY A 27 -14.81 -1.31 2.29
C GLY A 27 -13.82 -1.56 3.44
N LEU A 28 -14.26 -2.24 4.50
CA LEU A 28 -13.48 -2.49 5.73
C LEU A 28 -12.09 -3.11 5.46
N GLY A 29 -11.93 -3.88 4.38
CA GLY A 29 -10.63 -4.42 3.97
C GLY A 29 -9.62 -3.33 3.61
N LEU A 30 -10.03 -2.30 2.84
CA LEU A 30 -9.19 -1.17 2.47
C LEU A 30 -8.89 -0.30 3.70
N THR A 31 -9.90 -0.03 4.53
CA THR A 31 -9.73 0.71 5.78
C THR A 31 -8.69 0.05 6.69
N GLY A 32 -8.85 -1.26 6.96
CA GLY A 32 -7.91 -1.99 7.81
C GLY A 32 -6.51 -2.11 7.21
N MET A 33 -6.38 -2.18 5.88
CA MET A 33 -5.07 -2.07 5.24
C MET A 33 -4.43 -0.71 5.48
N GLY A 34 -5.17 0.38 5.30
CA GLY A 34 -4.68 1.73 5.56
C GLY A 34 -4.26 1.95 7.01
N GLU A 35 -5.01 1.41 7.98
CA GLU A 35 -4.65 1.43 9.40
C GLU A 35 -3.33 0.70 9.66
N ARG A 36 -3.16 -0.53 9.15
CA ARG A 36 -1.92 -1.30 9.31
C ARG A 36 -0.72 -0.64 8.66
N VAL A 37 -0.89 -0.07 7.47
CA VAL A 37 0.17 0.68 6.77
C VAL A 37 0.61 1.89 7.60
N ARG A 38 -0.35 2.66 8.14
CA ARG A 38 -0.03 3.82 8.99
C ARG A 38 0.62 3.40 10.31
N ALA A 39 0.19 2.29 10.90
CA ALA A 39 0.75 1.78 12.17
C ALA A 39 2.25 1.48 12.08
N VAL A 40 2.76 1.16 10.89
CA VAL A 40 4.20 0.92 10.64
C VAL A 40 4.92 2.13 10.04
N GLY A 41 4.29 3.31 10.02
CA GLY A 41 4.87 4.55 9.48
C GLY A 41 4.87 4.64 7.95
N GLY A 42 4.06 3.81 7.28
CA GLY A 42 3.89 3.85 5.83
C GLY A 42 2.75 4.75 5.36
N SER A 43 2.55 4.80 4.04
CA SER A 43 1.44 5.48 3.39
C SER A 43 0.75 4.57 2.37
N MET A 44 -0.54 4.79 2.15
CA MET A 44 -1.34 4.01 1.20
C MET A 44 -2.31 4.92 0.46
N GLU A 45 -2.47 4.66 -0.83
CA GLU A 45 -3.42 5.29 -1.73
C GLU A 45 -4.25 4.22 -2.43
N VAL A 46 -5.54 4.50 -2.62
CA VAL A 46 -6.44 3.65 -3.38
C VAL A 46 -7.30 4.54 -4.27
N GLY A 47 -7.44 4.15 -5.54
CA GLY A 47 -8.21 4.96 -6.47
C GLY A 47 -8.16 4.46 -7.90
N VAL A 48 -8.88 5.14 -8.78
CA VAL A 48 -8.78 4.94 -10.23
C VAL A 48 -7.71 5.89 -10.78
N VAL A 49 -6.76 5.34 -11.52
CA VAL A 49 -5.71 6.07 -12.24
C VAL A 49 -5.83 5.67 -13.71
N GLY A 50 -6.33 6.58 -14.55
CA GLY A 50 -6.65 6.26 -15.94
C GLY A 50 -7.73 5.18 -16.05
N SER A 51 -7.44 4.08 -16.74
CA SER A 51 -8.34 2.93 -16.90
C SER A 51 -8.11 1.82 -15.87
N THR A 52 -7.33 2.08 -14.83
CA THR A 52 -6.89 1.08 -13.85
C THR A 52 -7.32 1.49 -12.45
N TRP A 53 -7.95 0.59 -11.71
CA TRP A 53 -8.04 0.71 -10.27
C TRP A 53 -6.76 0.21 -9.63
N ARG A 54 -6.15 1.05 -8.80
CA ARG A 54 -4.85 0.82 -8.18
C ARG A 54 -4.97 0.95 -6.67
N VAL A 55 -4.30 0.04 -5.97
CA VAL A 55 -3.89 0.19 -4.57
C VAL A 55 -2.36 0.29 -4.56
N SER A 56 -1.82 1.34 -3.95
CA SER A 56 -0.39 1.54 -3.79
C SER A 56 -0.08 1.79 -2.33
N ALA A 57 0.88 1.04 -1.77
CA ALA A 57 1.39 1.26 -0.42
C ALA A 57 2.91 1.44 -0.44
N ALA A 58 3.41 2.31 0.43
CA ALA A 58 4.82 2.52 0.69
C ALA A 58 5.09 2.21 2.16
N LEU A 59 6.00 1.26 2.42
CA LEU A 59 6.31 0.76 3.75
C LEU A 59 7.80 0.97 4.05
N PRO A 60 8.16 1.57 5.20
CA PRO A 60 9.54 1.56 5.64
C PRO A 60 9.95 0.12 6.00
N VAL A 61 11.06 -0.35 5.46
CA VAL A 61 11.63 -1.67 5.75
C VAL A 61 13.05 -1.53 6.24
N ARG A 62 13.46 -2.42 7.14
CA ARG A 62 14.87 -2.57 7.51
C ARG A 62 15.34 -3.90 6.94
N THR A 63 16.39 -3.89 6.14
CA THR A 63 17.03 -5.13 5.76
C THR A 63 17.80 -5.64 6.97
N ALA A 64 17.46 -6.84 7.45
CA ALA A 64 18.38 -7.56 8.31
C ALA A 64 19.63 -7.86 7.49
N GLY A 65 20.82 -7.59 8.05
CA GLY A 65 22.08 -8.02 7.44
C GLY A 65 22.08 -9.54 7.20
N PRO A 66 22.99 -10.06 6.36
CA PRO A 66 23.07 -11.49 6.11
C PRO A 66 23.16 -12.27 7.43
N ALA A 67 22.38 -13.34 7.52
CA ALA A 67 22.37 -14.28 8.64
C ALA A 67 23.67 -15.09 8.72
#